data_AF-V8C7B8-F1
#
_entry.id   AF-V8C7B8-F1
#
_cell.length_a   1.000
_cell.length_b   1.000
_cell.length_c   1.000
_cell.angle_alpha   90.00
_cell.angle_beta   90.00
_cell.angle_gamma   90.00
#
_symmetry.space_group_name_H-M   'P 1'
#
loop_
_entity.id
_entity.type
_entity.pdbx_description
1 polymer ?
#
loop_
_entity_poly.entity_id
_entity_poly.type
_entity_poly.pdbx_seq_one_letter_code
_entity_poly.pdbx_strand_id
1 'polypeptide(L)'
;MFDFNLHSDIASFWAQHTGVLAILHTEILQGSFMQSIIGHFICAFLAGFGFTYGLNPPLKTLVWSGIFASIGHISRSSLMESGALSFSGASFVASLFIGLLGTFVAKRLKAPIEVVIFPALLPMFPGKYGYQSIISLLDFIEHRDDATRLEYLLSFFDNFMIMFSVSLSLVAGVLVVLSIFYEQSFMMTRGIKRLKIREH
;
A
#
# COMPACT_ATOMS: atom_id res chain seq x y z
N MET A 1 16.04 -32.55 26.64
CA MET A 1 15.31 -32.58 25.36
C MET A 1 14.18 -31.58 25.52
N PHE A 2 14.32 -30.39 24.92
CA PHE A 2 13.36 -29.30 25.07
C PHE A 2 12.25 -29.50 24.03
N ASP A 3 11.04 -29.81 24.48
CA ASP A 3 9.85 -29.81 23.63
C ASP A 3 9.41 -28.36 23.39
N PHE A 4 9.60 -27.88 22.16
CA PHE A 4 9.19 -26.56 21.73
C PHE A 4 7.74 -26.63 21.25
N ASN A 5 6.78 -26.59 22.18
CA ASN A 5 5.36 -26.58 21.85
C ASN A 5 4.84 -25.14 21.69
N LEU A 6 5.32 -24.49 20.64
CA LEU A 6 5.12 -23.06 20.35
C LEU A 6 3.62 -22.67 20.38
N HIS A 7 2.74 -23.54 19.93
CA HIS A 7 1.30 -23.25 19.81
C HIS A 7 0.58 -23.18 21.17
N SER A 8 1.00 -23.98 22.16
CA SER A 8 0.40 -23.94 23.51
C SER A 8 0.91 -22.78 24.35
N ASP A 9 2.18 -22.38 24.19
CA ASP A 9 2.76 -21.25 24.91
C ASP A 9 2.26 -19.90 24.37
N ILE A 10 1.98 -19.82 23.07
CA ILE A 10 1.34 -18.64 22.48
C ILE A 10 -0.10 -18.52 23.01
N ALA A 11 -0.87 -19.62 23.05
CA ALA A 11 -2.25 -19.61 23.53
C ALA A 11 -2.39 -19.18 25.01
N SER A 12 -1.47 -19.60 25.88
CA SER A 12 -1.46 -19.21 27.30
C SER A 12 -1.05 -17.74 27.51
N PHE A 13 -0.10 -17.24 26.70
CA PHE A 13 0.30 -15.83 26.70
C PHE A 13 -0.83 -14.88 26.25
N TRP A 14 -1.58 -15.26 25.21
CA TRP A 14 -2.76 -14.50 24.75
C TRP A 14 -3.92 -14.51 25.75
N ALA A 15 -4.10 -15.60 26.51
CA ALA A 15 -5.13 -15.68 27.54
C ALA A 15 -4.89 -14.72 28.72
N GLN A 16 -3.63 -14.45 29.07
CA GLN A 16 -3.24 -13.63 30.23
C GLN A 16 -3.25 -12.11 29.95
N HIS A 17 -3.18 -11.68 28.68
CA HIS A 17 -3.18 -10.26 28.27
C HIS A 17 -4.45 -9.82 27.51
N THR A 18 -5.56 -10.52 27.69
CA THR A 18 -6.86 -10.27 27.04
C THR A 18 -7.42 -8.85 27.27
N GLY A 19 -7.22 -8.24 28.44
CA GLY A 19 -7.81 -6.92 28.77
C GLY A 19 -7.21 -5.73 28.00
N VAL A 20 -5.88 -5.68 27.84
CA VAL A 20 -5.19 -4.57 27.15
C VAL A 20 -5.24 -4.76 25.63
N LEU A 21 -5.19 -6.02 25.18
CA LEU A 21 -5.34 -6.37 23.77
C LEU A 21 -6.78 -6.19 23.30
N ALA A 22 -7.79 -6.44 24.14
CA ALA A 22 -9.17 -6.09 23.83
C ALA A 22 -9.32 -4.58 23.62
N ILE A 23 -8.85 -3.74 24.56
CA ILE A 23 -8.98 -2.27 24.45
C ILE A 23 -8.26 -1.72 23.21
N LEU A 24 -7.08 -2.24 22.84
CA LEU A 24 -6.39 -1.86 21.60
C LEU A 24 -7.11 -2.36 20.33
N HIS A 25 -7.77 -3.53 20.39
CA HIS A 25 -8.39 -4.16 19.23
C HIS A 25 -9.88 -3.80 19.04
N THR A 26 -10.57 -3.30 20.07
CA THR A 26 -12.00 -2.90 20.01
C THR A 26 -12.22 -1.39 20.01
N GLU A 27 -11.31 -0.55 20.51
CA GLU A 27 -11.51 0.92 20.45
C GLU A 27 -10.81 1.59 19.25
N ILE A 28 -9.68 1.05 18.78
CA ILE A 28 -8.93 1.62 17.63
C ILE A 28 -9.41 1.04 16.29
N LEU A 29 -9.91 -0.20 16.29
CA LEU A 29 -10.25 -0.96 15.08
C LEU A 29 -11.77 -1.16 14.86
N GLN A 30 -12.64 -0.90 15.84
CA GLN A 30 -14.10 -1.05 15.68
C GLN A 30 -14.83 0.29 15.62
N GLY A 31 -15.29 0.64 14.42
CA GLY A 31 -16.64 1.18 14.26
C GLY A 31 -16.75 2.46 13.42
N SER A 32 -16.54 3.63 14.03
CA SER A 32 -17.04 4.90 13.46
C SER A 32 -15.97 5.75 12.77
N PHE A 33 -14.73 5.74 13.27
CA PHE A 33 -13.64 6.57 12.72
C PHE A 33 -13.02 5.94 11.47
N MET A 34 -12.71 4.64 11.50
CA MET A 34 -12.18 3.91 10.35
C MET A 34 -13.15 3.82 9.18
N GLN A 35 -14.47 3.87 9.40
CA GLN A 35 -15.45 3.87 8.29
C GLN A 35 -15.66 5.27 7.69
N SER A 36 -15.22 6.33 8.38
CA SER A 36 -15.32 7.70 7.86
C SER A 36 -14.24 7.95 6.81
N ILE A 37 -14.59 8.69 5.75
CA ILE A 37 -13.66 9.16 4.71
C ILE A 37 -12.44 9.85 5.34
N ILE A 38 -12.64 10.56 6.45
CA ILE A 38 -11.58 11.22 7.21
C ILE A 38 -10.61 10.22 7.86
N GLY A 39 -11.10 9.11 8.41
CA GLY A 39 -10.26 8.06 8.96
C GLY A 39 -9.41 7.40 7.89
N HIS A 40 -10.02 7.01 6.77
CA HIS A 40 -9.29 6.50 5.60
C HIS A 40 -8.22 7.48 5.11
N PHE A 41 -8.53 8.77 5.05
CA PHE A 41 -7.59 9.81 4.64
C PHE A 41 -6.39 9.90 5.58
N ILE A 42 -6.62 9.95 6.90
CA ILE A 42 -5.57 10.08 7.92
C ILE A 42 -4.70 8.82 7.95
N CYS A 43 -5.28 7.64 7.86
CA CYS A 43 -4.54 6.38 7.87
C CYS A 43 -3.70 6.20 6.60
N ALA A 44 -4.25 6.53 5.43
CA ALA A 44 -3.48 6.55 4.19
C ALA A 44 -2.34 7.57 4.26
N PHE A 45 -2.59 8.75 4.84
CA PHE A 45 -1.56 9.78 5.04
C PHE A 45 -0.44 9.25 5.93
N LEU A 46 -0.77 8.67 7.09
CA LEU A 46 0.19 8.14 8.05
C LEU A 46 0.99 6.97 7.46
N ALA A 47 0.35 6.09 6.70
CA ALA A 47 1.02 4.97 6.03
C ALA A 47 2.04 5.47 5.00
N GLY A 48 1.65 6.42 4.14
CA GLY A 48 2.56 7.05 3.18
C GLY A 48 3.68 7.83 3.87
N PHE A 49 3.35 8.63 4.88
CA PHE A 49 4.29 9.42 5.67
C PHE A 49 5.33 8.54 6.39
N GLY A 50 4.89 7.48 7.07
CA GLY A 50 5.76 6.57 7.81
C GLY A 50 6.72 5.80 6.89
N PHE A 51 6.22 5.30 5.75
CA PHE A 51 7.10 4.64 4.78
C PHE A 51 8.11 5.62 4.19
N THR A 52 7.67 6.84 3.88
CA THR A 52 8.56 7.89 3.36
C THR A 52 9.60 8.32 4.39
N TYR A 53 9.25 8.33 5.68
CA TYR A 53 10.18 8.68 6.77
C TYR A 53 11.39 7.74 6.81
N GLY A 54 11.17 6.43 6.64
CA GLY A 54 12.24 5.43 6.61
C GLY A 54 13.23 5.62 5.44
N LEU A 55 12.82 6.30 4.37
CA LEU A 55 13.69 6.58 3.21
C LEU A 55 14.61 7.80 3.43
N ASN A 56 14.50 8.50 4.57
CA ASN A 56 15.20 9.75 4.89
C ASN A 56 15.18 10.85 3.78
N PRO A 57 14.04 11.13 3.10
CA PRO A 57 13.97 12.21 2.13
C PRO A 57 13.85 13.59 2.80
N PRO A 58 14.04 14.70 2.07
CA PRO A 58 13.83 16.03 2.63
C PRO A 58 12.39 16.20 3.13
N LEU A 59 12.22 16.91 4.25
CA LEU A 59 10.94 17.07 4.97
C LEU A 59 9.76 17.48 4.08
N LYS A 60 10.00 18.23 2.99
CA LYS A 60 8.95 18.60 2.04
C LYS A 60 8.37 17.38 1.33
N THR A 61 9.22 16.47 0.87
CA THR A 61 8.85 15.22 0.18
C THR A 61 8.01 14.30 1.06
N LEU A 62 8.33 14.27 2.36
CA LEU A 62 7.62 13.52 3.37
C LEU A 62 6.12 13.87 3.42
N VAL A 63 5.82 15.17 3.52
CA VAL A 63 4.43 15.67 3.59
C VAL A 63 3.71 15.42 2.27
N TRP A 64 4.36 15.66 1.13
CA TRP A 64 3.76 15.45 -0.18
C TRP A 64 3.40 13.99 -0.44
N SER A 65 4.25 13.04 -0.02
CA SER A 65 3.96 11.62 -0.21
C SER A 65 2.74 11.16 0.60
N GLY A 66 2.60 11.62 1.84
CA GLY A 66 1.40 11.38 2.64
C GLY A 66 0.14 11.95 1.98
N ILE A 67 0.19 13.19 1.46
CA ILE A 67 -0.95 13.80 0.76
C ILE A 67 -1.34 12.98 -0.47
N PHE A 68 -0.37 12.54 -1.27
CA PHE A 68 -0.65 11.71 -2.45
C PHE A 68 -1.22 10.34 -2.10
N ALA A 69 -0.76 9.74 -1.01
CA ALA A 69 -1.30 8.48 -0.51
C ALA A 69 -2.81 8.59 -0.24
N SER A 70 -3.22 9.67 0.43
CA SER A 70 -4.62 9.91 0.75
C SER A 70 -5.45 10.28 -0.48
N ILE A 71 -4.92 11.14 -1.37
CA ILE A 71 -5.59 11.49 -2.64
C ILE A 71 -5.81 10.23 -3.48
N GLY A 72 -4.82 9.34 -3.55
CA GLY A 72 -4.92 8.10 -4.28
C GLY A 72 -6.01 7.17 -3.75
N HIS A 73 -6.08 7.03 -2.43
CA HIS A 73 -7.11 6.24 -1.78
C HIS A 73 -8.52 6.82 -2.03
N ILE A 74 -8.70 8.14 -1.85
CA ILE A 74 -9.98 8.81 -2.11
C ILE A 74 -10.37 8.72 -3.59
N SER A 75 -9.43 8.93 -4.51
CA SER A 75 -9.67 8.88 -5.94
C SER A 75 -10.21 7.51 -6.35
N ARG A 76 -9.54 6.44 -5.89
CA ARG A 76 -10.00 5.07 -6.13
C ARG A 76 -11.41 4.85 -5.57
N SER A 77 -11.65 5.22 -4.30
CA SER A 77 -12.95 5.02 -3.65
C SER A 77 -14.08 5.78 -4.37
N SER A 78 -13.81 7.02 -4.79
CA SER A 78 -14.77 7.84 -5.54
C SER A 78 -15.12 7.21 -6.90
N LEU A 79 -14.12 6.65 -7.60
CA LEU A 79 -14.33 5.96 -8.88
C LEU A 79 -15.14 4.67 -8.69
N MET A 80 -14.90 3.94 -7.60
CA MET A 80 -15.68 2.74 -7.28
C MET A 80 -17.13 3.07 -6.92
N GLU A 81 -17.38 4.11 -6.14
CA GLU A 81 -18.74 4.55 -5.77
C GLU A 81 -19.56 5.02 -6.99
N SER A 82 -18.90 5.59 -8.00
CA SER A 82 -19.57 6.02 -9.23
C SER A 82 -20.10 4.86 -10.09
N GLY A 83 -19.69 3.61 -9.80
CA GLY A 83 -20.04 2.43 -10.58
C GLY A 83 -19.49 2.42 -12.02
N ALA A 84 -18.70 3.42 -12.40
CA ALA A 84 -18.24 3.62 -13.77
C ALA A 84 -17.14 2.63 -14.19
N LEU A 85 -16.37 2.09 -13.24
CA LEU A 85 -15.18 1.28 -13.50
C LEU A 85 -15.08 0.09 -12.54
N SER A 86 -14.67 -1.07 -13.07
CA SER A 86 -14.32 -2.25 -12.25
C SER A 86 -13.18 -1.93 -11.29
N PHE A 87 -13.05 -2.70 -10.20
CA PHE A 87 -12.02 -2.50 -9.16
C PHE A 87 -10.60 -2.29 -9.71
N SER A 88 -10.20 -3.10 -10.70
CA SER A 88 -8.91 -2.97 -11.39
C SER A 88 -8.82 -1.70 -12.25
N GLY A 89 -9.90 -1.32 -12.97
CA GLY A 89 -9.94 -0.10 -13.77
C GLY A 89 -9.90 1.18 -12.94
N ALA A 90 -10.59 1.20 -11.79
CA ALA A 90 -10.52 2.32 -10.84
C ALA A 90 -9.10 2.50 -10.29
N SER A 91 -8.41 1.40 -9.98
CA SER A 91 -7.01 1.43 -9.58
C SER A 91 -6.06 1.91 -10.68
N PHE A 92 -6.33 1.56 -11.94
CA PHE A 92 -5.53 2.02 -13.08
C PHE A 92 -5.57 3.54 -13.20
N VAL A 93 -6.79 4.08 -13.21
CA VAL A 93 -7.00 5.52 -13.37
C VAL A 93 -6.47 6.28 -12.16
N ALA A 94 -6.68 5.77 -10.95
CA ALA A 94 -6.15 6.38 -9.73
C ALA A 94 -4.61 6.39 -9.72
N SER A 95 -3.95 5.28 -10.08
CA SER A 95 -2.48 5.23 -10.12
C SER A 95 -1.88 6.12 -11.21
N LEU A 96 -2.54 6.22 -12.37
CA LEU A 96 -2.18 7.15 -13.43
C LEU A 96 -2.32 8.61 -12.97
N PHE A 97 -3.41 8.93 -12.27
CA PHE A 97 -3.65 10.27 -11.74
C PHE A 97 -2.60 10.68 -10.69
N ILE A 98 -2.29 9.79 -9.73
CA ILE A 98 -1.24 10.03 -8.73
C ILE A 98 0.12 10.13 -9.41
N GLY A 99 0.40 9.32 -10.42
CA GLY A 99 1.63 9.41 -11.20
C GLY A 99 1.78 10.79 -11.82
N LEU A 100 0.75 11.27 -12.53
CA LEU A 100 0.77 12.59 -13.15
C LEU A 100 0.96 13.70 -12.11
N LEU A 101 0.23 13.65 -10.99
CA LEU A 101 0.42 14.61 -9.89
C LEU A 101 1.83 14.55 -9.29
N GLY A 102 2.37 13.34 -9.14
CA GLY A 102 3.72 13.08 -8.66
C GLY A 102 4.77 13.74 -9.56
N THR A 103 4.61 13.67 -10.89
CA THR A 103 5.55 14.33 -11.84
C THR A 103 5.53 15.86 -11.69
N PHE A 104 4.35 16.44 -11.49
CA PHE A 104 4.19 17.89 -11.32
C PHE A 104 4.86 18.38 -10.05
N VAL A 105 4.73 17.64 -8.95
CA VAL A 105 5.35 17.99 -7.66
C VAL A 105 6.83 17.62 -7.60
N ALA A 106 7.28 16.55 -8.25
CA ALA A 106 8.69 16.18 -8.35
C ALA A 106 9.53 17.30 -9.00
N LYS A 107 8.99 17.99 -10.02
CA LYS A 107 9.59 19.20 -10.61
C LYS A 107 9.87 20.29 -9.59
N ARG A 108 8.98 20.47 -8.61
CA ARG A 108 9.10 21.49 -7.55
C ARG A 108 10.05 21.07 -6.44
N LEU A 109 10.09 19.78 -6.12
CA LEU A 109 10.87 19.23 -5.01
C LEU A 109 12.33 18.90 -5.38
N LYS A 110 12.68 18.86 -6.68
CA LYS A 110 14.03 18.46 -7.16
C LYS A 110 14.48 17.10 -6.59
N ALA A 111 13.51 16.22 -6.32
CA ALA A 111 13.72 14.88 -5.80
C ALA A 111 13.25 13.86 -6.85
N PRO A 112 13.87 12.66 -6.87
CA PRO A 112 13.40 11.55 -7.70
C PRO A 112 11.92 11.28 -7.41
N ILE A 113 11.14 11.13 -8.46
CA ILE A 113 9.68 10.97 -8.39
C ILE A 113 9.30 9.67 -7.66
N GLU A 114 10.14 8.66 -7.78
CA GLU A 114 9.99 7.32 -7.22
C GLU A 114 9.89 7.37 -5.68
N VAL A 115 10.65 8.28 -5.04
CA VAL A 115 10.64 8.47 -3.58
C VAL A 115 9.32 9.04 -3.06
N VAL A 116 8.55 9.72 -3.92
CA VAL A 116 7.23 10.26 -3.58
C VAL A 116 6.12 9.26 -3.90
N ILE A 117 6.21 8.60 -5.06
CA ILE A 117 5.15 7.74 -5.59
C ILE A 117 5.11 6.38 -4.88
N PHE A 118 6.25 5.73 -4.62
CA PHE A 118 6.25 4.40 -3.98
C PHE A 118 5.53 4.36 -2.62
N PRO A 119 5.81 5.29 -1.68
CA PRO A 119 5.06 5.34 -0.43
C PRO A 119 3.58 5.67 -0.63
N ALA A 120 3.25 6.50 -1.62
CA ALA A 120 1.86 6.88 -1.92
C ALA A 120 1.02 5.73 -2.48
N LEU A 121 1.63 4.77 -3.18
CA LEU A 121 0.95 3.59 -3.70
C LEU A 121 0.68 2.52 -2.64
N LEU A 122 1.40 2.54 -1.52
CA LEU A 122 1.36 1.49 -0.51
C LEU A 122 -0.06 1.26 0.06
N PRO A 123 -0.85 2.30 0.40
CA PRO A 123 -2.24 2.13 0.87
C PRO A 123 -3.21 1.65 -0.21
N MET A 124 -2.81 1.63 -1.48
CA MET A 124 -3.65 1.17 -2.59
C MET A 124 -3.40 -0.29 -2.96
N PHE A 125 -2.31 -0.90 -2.50
CA PHE A 125 -2.07 -2.31 -2.79
C PHE A 125 -3.17 -3.18 -2.17
N PRO A 126 -3.77 -4.12 -2.93
CA PRO A 126 -4.88 -4.97 -2.49
C PRO A 126 -4.42 -6.09 -1.54
N GLY A 127 -3.63 -5.75 -0.51
CA GLY A 127 -3.03 -6.73 0.41
C GLY A 127 -4.04 -7.57 1.18
N LYS A 128 -5.23 -7.02 1.46
CA LYS A 128 -6.35 -7.77 2.08
C LYS A 128 -6.72 -9.01 1.28
N TYR A 129 -6.87 -8.87 -0.04
CA TYR A 129 -7.22 -9.98 -0.93
C TYR A 129 -6.09 -11.01 -1.00
N GLY A 130 -4.83 -10.56 -0.96
CA GLY A 130 -3.67 -11.44 -0.84
C GLY A 130 -3.70 -12.27 0.43
N TYR A 131 -3.90 -11.63 1.57
CA TYR A 131 -4.03 -12.29 2.85
C TYR A 131 -5.20 -13.29 2.89
N GLN A 132 -6.36 -12.90 2.36
CA GLN A 132 -7.52 -13.80 2.25
C GLN A 132 -7.23 -15.00 1.36
N SER A 133 -6.53 -14.82 0.24
CA SER A 133 -6.13 -15.95 -0.61
C SER A 133 -5.27 -16.96 0.15
N ILE A 134 -4.29 -16.49 0.93
CA ILE A 134 -3.43 -17.38 1.74
C ILE A 134 -4.25 -18.14 2.77
N ILE A 135 -5.17 -17.48 3.48
CA ILE A 135 -6.04 -18.16 4.44
C ILE A 135 -6.91 -19.21 3.75
N SER A 136 -7.59 -18.87 2.65
CA SER A 136 -8.40 -19.84 1.90
C SER A 136 -7.59 -21.04 1.42
N LEU A 137 -6.31 -20.84 1.07
CA LEU A 137 -5.42 -21.93 0.71
C LEU A 137 -5.04 -22.80 1.92
N LEU A 138 -4.81 -22.20 3.09
CA LEU A 138 -4.56 -22.93 4.33
C LEU A 138 -5.80 -23.75 4.74
N ASP A 139 -6.99 -23.15 4.68
CA ASP A 139 -8.26 -23.82 4.97
C ASP A 139 -8.51 -24.99 4.01
N PHE A 140 -8.13 -24.84 2.73
CA PHE A 140 -8.16 -25.91 1.73
C PHE A 140 -7.26 -27.10 2.09
N ILE A 141 -6.10 -26.85 2.71
CA ILE A 141 -5.15 -27.91 3.12
C ILE A 141 -5.62 -28.61 4.40
N GLU A 142 -6.24 -27.88 5.32
CA GLU A 142 -6.69 -28.39 6.62
C GLU A 142 -7.94 -29.27 6.51
N HIS A 143 -8.89 -28.92 5.65
CA HIS A 143 -10.18 -29.60 5.56
C HIS A 143 -10.13 -30.85 4.66
N ARG A 144 -10.70 -31.95 5.14
CA ARG A 144 -10.76 -33.26 4.46
C ARG A 144 -12.05 -33.49 3.66
N ASP A 145 -13.05 -32.62 3.82
CA ASP A 145 -14.34 -32.71 3.14
C ASP A 145 -14.28 -32.13 1.71
N ASP A 146 -14.78 -32.88 0.72
CA ASP A 146 -14.62 -32.55 -0.70
C ASP A 146 -15.44 -31.32 -1.13
N ALA A 147 -16.64 -31.12 -0.55
CA ALA A 147 -17.52 -30.01 -0.92
C ALA A 147 -16.97 -28.67 -0.40
N THR A 148 -16.64 -28.62 0.89
CA THR A 148 -16.09 -27.41 1.54
C THR A 148 -14.71 -27.04 0.97
N ARG A 149 -13.90 -28.03 0.60
CA ARG A 149 -12.57 -27.82 -0.01
C ARG A 149 -12.67 -27.10 -1.36
N LEU A 150 -13.69 -27.39 -2.17
CA LEU A 150 -13.87 -26.73 -3.46
C LEU A 150 -14.22 -25.24 -3.29
N GLU A 151 -15.02 -24.88 -2.29
CA GLU A 151 -15.37 -23.48 -1.99
C GLU A 151 -14.14 -22.65 -1.58
N TYR A 152 -13.27 -23.21 -0.73
CA TYR A 152 -12.01 -22.55 -0.36
C TYR A 152 -11.06 -22.40 -1.54
N LEU A 153 -11.02 -23.39 -2.44
CA LEU A 153 -10.22 -23.30 -3.67
C LEU A 153 -10.72 -22.19 -4.60
N LEU A 154 -12.03 -22.08 -4.80
CA LEU A 154 -12.61 -21.01 -5.61
C LEU A 154 -12.37 -19.64 -4.97
N SER A 155 -12.51 -19.54 -3.65
CA SER A 155 -12.23 -18.31 -2.90
C SER A 155 -10.76 -17.90 -2.99
N PHE A 156 -9.83 -18.87 -2.99
CA PHE A 156 -8.42 -18.61 -3.26
C PHE A 156 -8.23 -17.98 -4.64
N PHE A 157 -8.77 -18.60 -5.69
CA PHE A 157 -8.62 -18.10 -7.06
C PHE A 157 -9.26 -16.72 -7.26
N ASP A 158 -10.45 -16.48 -6.71
CA ASP A 158 -11.14 -15.20 -6.84
C ASP A 158 -10.33 -14.06 -6.20
N ASN A 159 -9.96 -14.23 -4.92
CA ASN A 159 -9.17 -13.23 -4.20
C ASN A 159 -7.78 -13.02 -4.84
N PHE A 160 -7.14 -14.11 -5.28
CA PHE A 160 -5.86 -14.04 -5.96
C PHE A 160 -5.95 -13.28 -7.29
N MET A 161 -6.95 -13.57 -8.11
CA MET A 161 -7.15 -12.91 -9.41
C MET A 161 -7.48 -11.43 -9.24
N ILE A 162 -8.29 -11.07 -8.24
CA ILE A 162 -8.57 -9.67 -7.90
C ILE A 162 -7.28 -8.96 -7.50
N MET A 163 -6.51 -9.52 -6.57
CA MET A 163 -5.24 -8.95 -6.10
C MET A 163 -4.26 -8.76 -7.25
N PHE A 164 -4.09 -9.79 -8.08
CA PHE A 164 -3.16 -9.81 -9.20
C PHE A 164 -3.53 -8.78 -10.26
N SER A 165 -4.80 -8.75 -10.68
CA SER A 165 -5.30 -7.80 -11.68
C SER A 165 -5.11 -6.36 -11.22
N VAL A 166 -5.47 -6.06 -9.97
CA VAL A 166 -5.35 -4.71 -9.41
C VAL A 166 -3.90 -4.30 -9.25
N SER A 167 -3.02 -5.20 -8.78
CA SER A 167 -1.60 -4.89 -8.64
C SER A 167 -0.96 -4.61 -9.99
N LEU A 168 -1.28 -5.43 -11.02
CA LEU A 168 -0.82 -5.20 -12.39
C LEU A 168 -1.32 -3.85 -12.92
N SER A 169 -2.58 -3.52 -12.67
CA SER A 169 -3.20 -2.26 -13.05
C SER A 169 -2.53 -1.04 -12.37
N LEU A 170 -2.28 -1.11 -11.06
CA LEU A 170 -1.59 -0.06 -10.31
C LEU A 170 -0.19 0.19 -10.89
N VAL A 171 0.57 -0.89 -11.07
CA VAL A 171 1.93 -0.84 -11.62
C VAL A 171 1.91 -0.32 -13.06
N ALA A 172 1.02 -0.83 -13.91
CA ALA A 172 0.89 -0.38 -15.30
C ALA A 172 0.59 1.13 -15.38
N GLY A 173 -0.36 1.65 -14.60
CA GLY A 173 -0.71 3.07 -14.63
C GLY A 173 0.46 3.97 -14.21
N VAL A 174 1.23 3.57 -13.20
CA VAL A 174 2.43 4.32 -12.77
C VAL A 174 3.55 4.20 -13.78
N LEU A 175 3.80 3.01 -14.32
CA LEU A 175 4.83 2.79 -15.35
C LEU A 175 4.56 3.61 -16.61
N VAL A 176 3.30 3.75 -17.04
CA VAL A 176 2.92 4.61 -18.17
C VAL A 176 3.35 6.05 -17.91
N VAL A 177 3.06 6.59 -16.73
CA VAL A 177 3.48 7.95 -16.37
C VAL A 177 5.00 8.07 -16.31
N LEU A 178 5.69 7.14 -15.65
CA LEU A 178 7.15 7.17 -15.54
C LEU A 178 7.83 7.09 -16.91
N SER A 179 7.27 6.29 -17.82
CA SER A 179 7.75 6.17 -19.20
C SER A 179 7.60 7.47 -19.98
N ILE A 180 6.49 8.19 -19.81
CA ILE A 180 6.25 9.49 -20.46
C ILE A 180 7.25 10.56 -19.97
N PHE A 181 7.67 10.52 -18.70
CA PHE A 181 8.51 11.54 -18.07
C PHE A 181 9.98 11.10 -17.84
N TYR A 182 10.49 10.20 -18.68
CA TYR A 182 11.83 9.57 -18.56
C TYR A 182 13.01 10.56 -18.31
N GLU A 183 12.94 11.79 -18.84
CA GLU A 183 14.04 12.78 -18.69
C GLU A 183 14.26 13.29 -17.25
N GLN A 184 13.30 13.13 -16.35
CA GLN A 184 13.39 13.68 -14.99
C GLN A 184 14.11 12.75 -13.99
N SER A 185 14.19 11.45 -14.28
CA SER A 185 14.83 10.45 -13.39
C SER A 185 16.38 10.56 -13.40
N PHE A 186 16.98 11.12 -14.47
CA PHE A 186 18.45 11.26 -14.63
C PHE A 186 19.05 12.60 -14.17
N MET A 187 18.29 13.52 -13.60
CA MET A 187 18.81 14.86 -13.26
C MET A 187 19.88 14.90 -12.15
N MET A 188 20.21 13.78 -11.50
CA MET A 188 21.18 13.72 -10.41
C MET A 188 22.65 13.52 -10.83
N THR A 189 22.96 13.07 -12.05
CA THR A 189 24.36 12.79 -12.43
C THR A 189 25.12 13.99 -13.03
N ARG A 190 24.50 15.16 -13.20
CA ARG A 190 25.16 16.37 -13.76
C ARG A 190 25.62 17.41 -12.73
N GLY A 191 25.79 17.01 -11.45
CA GLY A 191 26.21 17.90 -10.36
C GLY A 191 27.69 17.88 -9.96
N ILE A 192 28.50 16.92 -10.42
CA ILE A 192 29.91 16.76 -9.98
C ILE A 192 30.87 17.38 -11.01
N LYS A 193 30.83 18.71 -11.21
CA LYS A 193 31.87 19.39 -12.02
C LYS A 193 32.30 20.78 -11.54
N ARG A 194 32.03 21.16 -10.28
CA ARG A 194 32.50 22.47 -9.74
C ARG A 194 33.00 22.47 -8.29
N LEU A 195 33.72 21.44 -7.86
CA LEU A 195 34.41 21.46 -6.56
C LEU A 195 35.90 21.12 -6.62
N LYS A 196 36.59 21.44 -7.74
CA LYS A 196 38.06 21.34 -7.77
C LYS A 196 38.74 22.32 -8.73
N ILE A 197 38.38 23.60 -8.67
CA ILE A 197 39.24 24.69 -9.16
C ILE A 197 39.08 25.89 -8.22
N ARG A 198 39.63 25.79 -7.01
CA ARG A 198 40.05 26.96 -6.21
C ARG A 198 40.95 26.52 -5.07
N GLU A 199 42.13 26.03 -5.42
CA GLU A 199 43.29 26.11 -4.54
C GLU A 199 44.32 26.94 -5.32
N HIS A 200 44.35 28.23 -5.01
CA HIS A 200 45.50 29.11 -5.23
C HIS A 200 46.16 29.27 -3.86
#